data_AF-A0A2W6RA76-F1
#
_entry.id   AF-A0A2W6RA76-F1
#
_cell.length_a   1.000
_cell.length_b   1.000
_cell.length_c   1.000
_cell.angle_alpha   90.00
_cell.angle_beta   90.00
_cell.angle_gamma   90.00
#
_symmetry.space_group_name_H-M   'P 1'
#
loop_
_entity.id
_entity.type
_entity.pdbx_description
1 polymer ?
#
loop_
_entity_poly.entity_id
_entity_poly.type
_entity_poly.pdbx_seq_one_letter_code
_entity_poly.pdbx_strand_id
1 'polypeptide(L)'
;MEPMKLSISFPIPDLATASDHEIEGLFPSFDGRWSSQTKALLAQHGVERLDLDGNWASVPPMWRCGSCGRYKAELARLSDVGVLICRLDWHHDHLRDHGKKILKRKGARPSEPEALRRWFSAVETCKDLIERFHPSFVCVDCNAADGEAKRKLKGIVHPDFSFSPAEIATFITIQPGRPHKVDADKAEEIWKSVEDDVLDRIAFAELLAARVADGRHQRQGRKLWPEPPLGPLLRDLSRNPTYPAIPLLQLPSILSSRSLKNDGFRSSLKVRTKPVRVPSQAEFETFTAAQDPKSPWVWVDAGWTCPGCDRSRFECLRESGKNKLSGRLHQFYVYSDEDDYDALRWRNGWNEGGVTYGGHAVVFLCQDCRLVVTDTNKTLTAPSEDCLRIEDLRVLVGDAAPHTRPQVDLEAAQALAEDNFEHVDAARIYWEHRSAARAVLNHYTELTKWRGVDRETAMWIVLEKVGRLDLEDRELPGLLDFMLAEGARFAAQDEASRSDRRTAGTGGAQ
;
A
#
# COMPACT_ATOMS: atom_id res chain seq x y z
N MET A 1 -49.14 -18.56 -4.16
CA MET A 1 -48.35 -17.87 -3.12
C MET A 1 -47.53 -16.82 -3.82
N GLU A 2 -47.87 -15.54 -3.66
CA GLU A 2 -46.97 -14.47 -4.12
C GLU A 2 -45.65 -14.55 -3.34
N PRO A 3 -44.49 -14.39 -4.01
CA PRO A 3 -43.21 -14.37 -3.32
C PRO A 3 -43.19 -13.18 -2.36
N MET A 4 -42.98 -13.48 -1.08
CA MET A 4 -42.83 -12.47 -0.03
C MET A 4 -41.62 -11.59 -0.37
N LYS A 5 -41.86 -10.34 -0.77
CA LYS A 5 -40.80 -9.36 -1.00
C LYS A 5 -40.29 -8.88 0.36
N LEU A 6 -39.10 -9.31 0.73
CA LEU A 6 -38.39 -8.74 1.87
C LEU A 6 -37.63 -7.50 1.37
N SER A 7 -38.02 -6.32 1.85
CA SER A 7 -37.27 -5.08 1.61
C SER A 7 -36.50 -4.73 2.88
N ILE A 8 -35.18 -4.57 2.76
CA ILE A 8 -34.32 -4.09 3.85
C ILE A 8 -33.66 -2.80 3.37
N SER A 9 -33.85 -1.72 4.12
CA SER A 9 -33.23 -0.41 3.87
C SER A 9 -32.25 -0.11 5.00
N PHE A 10 -31.00 0.20 4.65
CA PHE A 10 -29.98 0.65 5.58
C PHE A 10 -29.59 2.08 5.23
N PRO A 11 -30.02 3.10 6.00
CA PRO A 11 -29.51 4.45 5.80
C PRO A 11 -28.05 4.48 6.25
N ILE A 12 -27.13 4.64 5.28
CA ILE A 12 -25.73 4.88 5.57
C ILE A 12 -25.52 6.40 5.41
N PRO A 13 -25.22 7.13 6.49
CA PRO A 13 -24.90 8.54 6.38
C PRO A 13 -23.59 8.70 5.60
N ASP A 14 -23.34 9.91 5.09
CA ASP A 14 -22.02 10.23 4.56
C ASP A 14 -20.98 10.11 5.68
N LEU A 15 -20.19 9.03 5.65
CA LEU A 15 -19.23 8.72 6.71
C LEU A 15 -18.11 9.77 6.84
N ALA A 16 -17.88 10.57 5.79
CA ALA A 16 -16.91 11.65 5.84
C ALA A 16 -17.36 12.78 6.79
N THR A 17 -18.68 13.04 6.85
CA THR A 17 -19.28 14.15 7.60
C THR A 17 -20.12 13.71 8.81
N ALA A 18 -20.46 12.42 8.90
CA ALA A 18 -21.24 11.84 10.00
C ALA A 18 -20.56 12.08 11.36
N SER A 19 -21.39 12.30 12.39
CA SER A 19 -20.88 12.45 13.75
C SER A 19 -20.22 11.18 14.26
N ASP A 20 -19.28 11.32 15.18
CA ASP A 20 -18.57 10.17 15.73
C ASP A 20 -19.51 9.18 16.46
N HIS A 21 -20.58 9.67 17.08
CA HIS A 21 -21.60 8.83 17.72
C HIS A 21 -22.39 8.00 16.70
N GLU A 22 -22.71 8.58 15.54
CA GLU A 22 -23.38 7.84 14.45
C GLU A 22 -22.46 6.76 13.89
N ILE A 23 -21.17 7.06 13.68
CA ILE A 23 -20.19 6.07 13.21
C ILE A 23 -20.05 4.92 14.21
N GLU A 24 -19.95 5.22 15.50
CA GLU A 24 -19.83 4.20 16.54
C GLU A 24 -21.05 3.29 16.63
N GLY A 25 -22.26 3.85 16.46
CA GLY A 25 -23.49 3.07 16.40
C GLY A 25 -23.58 2.15 15.17
N LEU A 26 -23.05 2.58 14.03
CA LEU A 26 -23.06 1.81 12.77
C LEU A 26 -22.00 0.71 12.71
N PHE A 27 -20.83 0.94 13.33
CA PHE A 27 -19.66 0.05 13.22
C PHE A 27 -19.15 -0.43 14.58
N PRO A 28 -19.97 -1.08 15.43
CA PRO A 28 -19.57 -1.49 16.78
C PRO A 28 -18.48 -2.58 16.81
N SER A 29 -18.22 -3.23 15.67
CA SER A 29 -17.13 -4.22 15.53
C SER A 29 -15.77 -3.58 15.23
N PHE A 30 -15.75 -2.27 14.99
CA PHE A 30 -14.55 -1.50 14.68
C PHE A 30 -14.23 -0.54 15.83
N ASP A 31 -13.01 -0.03 15.81
CA ASP A 31 -12.55 1.03 16.69
C ASP A 31 -11.88 2.12 15.85
N GLY A 32 -11.61 3.26 16.45
CA GLY A 32 -10.98 4.39 15.79
C GLY A 32 -10.93 5.60 16.69
N ARG A 33 -10.31 6.68 16.21
CA ARG A 33 -10.27 7.97 16.93
C ARG A 33 -11.66 8.53 17.28
N TRP A 34 -12.69 8.12 16.53
CA TRP A 34 -14.08 8.52 16.76
C TRP A 34 -14.75 7.78 17.93
N SER A 35 -14.25 6.61 18.33
CA SER A 35 -14.91 5.77 19.33
C SER A 35 -14.87 6.38 20.73
N SER A 36 -15.88 6.06 21.52
CA SER A 36 -15.96 6.46 22.93
C SER A 36 -14.79 5.89 23.74
N GLN A 37 -14.35 4.66 23.44
CA GLN A 37 -13.19 4.06 24.09
C GLN A 37 -11.91 4.85 23.83
N THR A 38 -11.61 5.19 22.57
CA THR A 38 -10.38 5.91 22.24
C THR A 38 -10.37 7.31 22.84
N LYS A 39 -11.52 8.01 22.83
CA LYS A 39 -11.67 9.30 23.49
C LYS A 39 -11.48 9.22 25.01
N ALA A 40 -12.03 8.19 25.64
CA ALA A 40 -11.85 7.97 27.07
C ALA A 40 -10.37 7.70 27.41
N LEU A 41 -9.64 6.98 26.56
CA LEU A 41 -8.20 6.74 26.75
C LEU A 41 -7.38 8.04 26.63
N LEU A 42 -7.67 8.89 25.64
CA LEU A 42 -7.03 10.20 25.52
C LEU A 42 -7.27 11.06 26.77
N ALA A 43 -8.51 11.12 27.25
CA ALA A 43 -8.87 11.84 28.47
C ALA A 43 -8.19 11.25 29.72
N GLN A 44 -8.18 9.92 29.87
CA GLN A 44 -7.54 9.22 30.98
C GLN A 44 -6.03 9.51 31.06
N HIS A 45 -5.37 9.61 29.91
CA HIS A 45 -3.94 9.90 29.83
C HIS A 45 -3.61 11.40 29.80
N GLY A 46 -4.62 12.28 29.70
CA GLY A 46 -4.43 13.73 29.65
C GLY A 46 -3.65 14.19 28.41
N VAL A 47 -3.85 13.54 27.27
CA VAL A 47 -3.13 13.85 26.02
C VAL A 47 -4.08 14.00 24.85
N GLU A 48 -3.69 14.81 23.87
CA GLU A 48 -4.42 15.00 22.61
C GLU A 48 -3.81 14.21 21.44
N ARG A 49 -2.54 13.82 21.56
CA ARG A 49 -1.80 13.14 20.49
C ARG A 49 -2.02 11.63 20.52
N LEU A 50 -2.33 11.06 19.36
CA LEU A 50 -2.70 9.67 19.17
C LEU A 50 -1.95 9.01 18.00
N ASP A 51 -1.46 7.80 18.23
CA ASP A 51 -1.02 6.85 17.21
C ASP A 51 -1.98 5.67 17.17
N LEU A 52 -2.88 5.64 16.21
CA LEU A 52 -3.87 4.59 16.00
C LEU A 52 -3.79 4.04 14.57
N ASP A 53 -3.43 2.75 14.44
CA ASP A 53 -3.24 2.08 13.16
C ASP A 53 -4.41 1.18 12.72
N GLY A 54 -4.37 0.73 11.46
CA GLY A 54 -5.42 -0.09 10.85
C GLY A 54 -5.68 -1.39 11.59
N ASN A 55 -4.64 -2.00 12.18
CA ASN A 55 -4.80 -3.24 12.93
C ASN A 55 -5.62 -2.99 14.20
N TRP A 56 -5.33 -1.91 14.92
CA TRP A 56 -6.16 -1.48 16.06
C TRP A 56 -7.59 -1.15 15.64
N ALA A 57 -7.77 -0.39 14.56
CA ALA A 57 -9.09 0.01 14.08
C ALA A 57 -9.96 -1.18 13.62
N SER A 58 -9.32 -2.23 13.08
CA SER A 58 -9.98 -3.39 12.51
C SER A 58 -10.53 -4.41 13.51
N VAL A 59 -10.30 -4.20 14.81
CA VAL A 59 -10.76 -5.10 15.88
C VAL A 59 -11.65 -4.36 16.88
N PRO A 60 -12.65 -5.04 17.47
CA PRO A 60 -13.62 -4.40 18.35
C PRO A 60 -12.95 -3.83 19.61
N PRO A 61 -13.58 -2.85 20.28
CA PRO A 61 -13.08 -2.29 21.54
C PRO A 61 -12.74 -3.35 22.60
N MET A 62 -13.53 -4.44 22.64
CA MET A 62 -13.39 -5.56 23.57
C MET A 62 -12.32 -6.60 23.19
N TRP A 63 -11.55 -6.37 22.12
CA TRP A 63 -10.50 -7.31 21.71
C TRP A 63 -9.46 -7.49 22.83
N ARG A 64 -8.93 -8.71 22.92
CA ARG A 64 -7.89 -9.11 23.89
C ARG A 64 -6.68 -9.67 23.16
N CYS A 65 -5.50 -9.33 23.65
CA CYS A 65 -4.25 -9.90 23.17
C CYS A 65 -4.15 -11.38 23.53
N GLY A 66 -3.97 -12.25 22.52
CA GLY A 66 -3.84 -13.70 22.71
C GLY A 66 -2.62 -14.13 23.52
N SER A 67 -1.61 -13.26 23.67
CA SER A 67 -0.41 -13.53 24.49
C SER A 67 -0.55 -13.03 25.93
N CYS A 68 -0.75 -11.72 26.13
CA CYS A 68 -0.78 -11.14 27.47
C CYS A 68 -2.17 -11.06 28.11
N GLY A 69 -3.24 -11.40 27.39
CA GLY A 69 -4.62 -11.38 27.90
C GLY A 69 -5.25 -10.00 28.11
N ARG A 70 -4.46 -8.92 28.08
CA ARG A 70 -4.93 -7.53 28.22
C ARG A 70 -5.92 -7.14 27.13
N TYR A 71 -6.97 -6.42 27.52
CA TYR A 71 -7.89 -5.73 26.61
C TYR A 71 -7.25 -4.51 25.97
N LYS A 72 -7.77 -4.05 24.82
CA LYS A 72 -7.29 -2.83 24.14
C LYS A 72 -7.12 -1.64 25.08
N ALA A 73 -8.11 -1.35 25.92
CA ALA A 73 -8.01 -0.24 26.88
C ALA A 73 -6.78 -0.35 27.84
N GLU A 74 -6.34 -1.56 28.16
CA GLU A 74 -5.17 -1.84 29.01
C GLU A 74 -3.84 -1.90 28.23
N LEU A 75 -3.91 -1.95 26.89
CA LEU A 75 -2.76 -1.93 25.98
C LEU A 75 -2.34 -0.51 25.63
N ALA A 76 -3.28 0.43 25.63
CA ALA A 76 -3.01 1.83 25.38
C ALA A 76 -2.02 2.36 26.42
N ARG A 77 -0.96 3.01 25.94
CA ARG A 77 0.07 3.61 26.81
C ARG A 77 0.75 4.76 26.12
N LEU A 78 1.35 5.65 26.91
CA LEU A 78 2.16 6.73 26.39
C LEU A 78 3.49 6.21 25.83
N SER A 79 3.90 6.80 24.71
CA SER A 79 5.28 6.78 24.23
C SER A 79 6.14 7.74 25.06
N ASP A 80 7.47 7.60 24.93
CA ASP A 80 8.45 8.51 25.58
C ASP A 80 8.32 9.98 25.14
N VAL A 81 7.56 10.23 24.08
CA VAL A 81 7.32 11.55 23.47
C VAL A 81 5.91 12.08 23.72
N GLY A 82 5.16 11.45 24.64
CA GLY A 82 3.84 11.91 25.08
C GLY A 82 2.70 11.65 24.10
N VAL A 83 2.86 10.71 23.16
CA VAL A 83 1.80 10.26 22.24
C VAL A 83 1.18 8.97 22.76
N LEU A 84 -0.15 8.89 22.79
CA LEU A 84 -0.88 7.67 23.15
C LEU A 84 -0.77 6.64 22.03
N ILE A 85 -0.21 5.46 22.33
CA ILE A 85 -0.05 4.36 21.37
C ILE A 85 -1.27 3.43 21.45
N CYS A 86 -2.01 3.34 20.36
CA CYS A 86 -3.16 2.46 20.13
C CYS A 86 -2.88 1.62 18.86
N ARG A 87 -1.95 0.67 18.96
CA ARG A 87 -1.46 -0.11 17.80
C ARG A 87 -1.46 -1.60 18.08
N LEU A 88 -1.65 -2.39 17.03
CA LEU A 88 -1.52 -3.85 17.06
C LEU A 88 -0.58 -4.31 15.95
N ASP A 89 0.15 -5.39 16.21
CA ASP A 89 1.05 -5.98 15.23
C ASP A 89 0.44 -7.26 14.65
N TRP A 90 0.52 -7.40 13.33
CA TRP A 90 0.28 -8.66 12.66
C TRP A 90 1.47 -9.58 12.90
N HIS A 91 1.31 -10.52 13.82
CA HIS A 91 2.35 -11.46 14.21
C HIS A 91 2.19 -12.74 13.40
N HIS A 92 3.24 -13.10 12.68
CA HIS A 92 3.28 -14.32 11.86
C HIS A 92 4.59 -15.08 12.08
N ASP A 93 4.55 -16.38 11.77
CA ASP A 93 5.75 -17.19 11.82
C ASP A 93 6.70 -16.84 10.67
N HIS A 94 7.91 -16.41 11.01
CA HIS A 94 8.94 -16.07 10.03
C HIS A 94 9.46 -17.31 9.28
N LEU A 95 9.22 -18.53 9.76
CA LEU A 95 9.52 -19.76 9.01
C LEU A 95 8.72 -19.86 7.72
N ARG A 96 7.51 -19.31 7.68
CA ARG A 96 6.72 -19.19 6.44
C ARG A 96 7.45 -18.37 5.38
N ASP A 97 8.03 -17.25 5.78
CA ASP A 97 8.79 -16.36 4.87
C ASP A 97 10.11 -17.01 4.46
N HIS A 98 10.78 -17.71 5.39
CA HIS A 98 11.97 -18.50 5.09
C HIS A 98 11.67 -19.62 4.08
N GLY A 99 10.62 -20.38 4.32
CA GLY A 99 10.11 -21.43 3.44
C GLY A 99 9.80 -20.91 2.04
N LYS A 100 9.13 -19.75 1.94
CA LYS A 100 8.91 -19.05 0.66
C LYS A 100 10.22 -18.70 -0.05
N LYS A 101 11.29 -18.32 0.66
CA LYS A 101 12.62 -18.07 0.06
C LYS A 101 13.23 -19.37 -0.47
N ILE A 102 13.16 -20.48 0.30
CA ILE A 102 13.66 -21.81 -0.12
C ILE A 102 12.94 -22.29 -1.39
N LEU A 103 11.61 -22.28 -1.37
CA LEU A 103 10.75 -22.69 -2.50
C LEU A 103 11.06 -21.92 -3.78
N LYS A 104 11.44 -20.63 -3.66
CA LYS A 104 11.81 -19.78 -4.80
C LYS A 104 13.24 -20.02 -5.31
N ARG A 105 14.16 -20.48 -4.46
CA ARG A 105 15.59 -20.59 -4.80
C ARG A 105 15.91 -21.79 -5.69
N LYS A 106 15.29 -22.95 -5.43
CA LYS A 106 15.62 -24.21 -6.12
C LYS A 106 15.01 -24.37 -7.51
N GLY A 107 13.93 -23.65 -7.83
CA GLY A 107 13.31 -23.70 -9.15
C GLY A 107 13.84 -22.59 -10.07
N ALA A 108 14.29 -22.94 -11.27
CA ALA A 108 14.45 -21.93 -12.32
C ALA A 108 13.09 -21.28 -12.58
N ARG A 109 12.99 -19.97 -12.33
CA ARG A 109 11.76 -19.21 -12.54
C ARG A 109 11.34 -19.36 -14.02
N PRO A 110 10.17 -19.95 -14.33
CA PRO A 110 9.75 -20.13 -15.71
C PRO A 110 9.56 -18.78 -16.42
N SER A 111 9.94 -18.71 -17.70
CA SER A 111 9.72 -17.52 -18.55
C SER A 111 8.32 -17.50 -19.16
N GLU A 112 7.72 -18.66 -19.39
CA GLU A 112 6.37 -18.79 -19.95
C GLU A 112 5.31 -18.37 -18.90
N PRO A 113 4.36 -17.47 -19.25
CA PRO A 113 3.39 -16.91 -18.31
C PRO A 113 2.53 -17.93 -17.55
N GLU A 114 2.08 -19.00 -18.17
CA GLU A 114 1.24 -20.01 -17.53
C GLU A 114 2.02 -20.91 -16.56
N ALA A 115 3.21 -21.36 -16.96
CA ALA A 115 4.16 -22.07 -16.12
C ALA A 115 4.57 -21.20 -14.92
N LEU A 116 4.81 -19.90 -15.13
CA LEU A 116 5.08 -18.95 -14.05
C LEU A 116 3.91 -18.83 -13.08
N ARG A 117 2.67 -18.77 -13.58
CA ARG A 117 1.45 -18.75 -12.73
C ARG A 117 1.31 -20.03 -11.92
N ARG A 118 1.49 -21.20 -12.54
CA ARG A 118 1.40 -22.51 -11.86
C ARG A 118 2.50 -22.65 -10.80
N TRP A 119 3.72 -22.26 -11.13
CA TRP A 119 4.84 -22.24 -10.19
C TRP A 119 4.56 -21.31 -9.00
N PHE A 120 4.09 -20.08 -9.25
CA PHE A 120 3.74 -19.15 -8.18
C PHE A 120 2.61 -19.69 -7.30
N SER A 121 1.57 -20.28 -7.89
CA SER A 121 0.49 -20.92 -7.14
C SER A 121 0.97 -22.07 -6.25
N ALA A 122 1.93 -22.87 -6.73
CA ALA A 122 2.54 -23.93 -5.94
C ALA A 122 3.33 -23.35 -4.76
N VAL A 123 4.19 -22.36 -4.99
CA VAL A 123 4.96 -21.67 -3.94
C VAL A 123 4.02 -21.07 -2.89
N GLU A 124 3.01 -20.32 -3.30
CA GLU A 124 2.09 -19.66 -2.37
C GLU A 124 1.25 -20.63 -1.56
N THR A 125 1.00 -21.85 -2.05
CA THR A 125 0.28 -22.84 -1.23
C THR A 125 1.19 -23.68 -0.35
N CYS A 126 2.39 -24.02 -0.82
CA CYS A 126 3.31 -24.84 -0.06
C CYS A 126 3.94 -24.10 1.13
N LYS A 127 4.11 -22.77 1.04
CA LYS A 127 4.77 -21.98 2.10
C LYS A 127 4.05 -22.07 3.46
N ASP A 128 2.71 -22.19 3.45
CA ASP A 128 1.91 -22.22 4.68
C ASP A 128 2.07 -23.57 5.40
N LEU A 129 2.55 -24.63 4.73
CA LEU A 129 2.85 -25.93 5.36
C LEU A 129 4.09 -25.89 6.28
N ILE A 130 4.85 -24.80 6.24
CA ILE A 130 6.13 -24.65 6.94
C ILE A 130 5.92 -23.89 8.27
N GLU A 131 4.78 -23.23 8.46
CA GLU A 131 4.49 -22.45 9.67
C GLU A 131 4.13 -23.33 10.86
N ARG A 132 4.59 -22.94 12.06
CA ARG A 132 4.27 -23.57 13.34
C ARG A 132 2.95 -23.05 13.93
N PHE A 133 2.59 -21.81 13.60
CA PHE A 133 1.38 -21.17 14.09
C PHE A 133 0.79 -20.24 13.04
N HIS A 134 -0.53 -20.11 13.05
CA HIS A 134 -1.23 -19.19 12.15
C HIS A 134 -0.97 -17.74 12.53
N PRO A 135 -0.90 -16.84 11.54
CA PRO A 135 -0.83 -15.41 11.80
C PRO A 135 -1.99 -14.90 12.66
N SER A 136 -1.70 -13.96 13.55
CA SER A 136 -2.69 -13.39 14.47
C SER A 136 -2.30 -11.97 14.87
N PHE A 137 -3.25 -11.19 15.40
CA PHE A 137 -2.89 -9.92 16.03
C PHE A 137 -2.35 -10.14 17.44
N VAL A 138 -1.30 -9.39 17.77
CA VAL A 138 -0.77 -9.25 19.14
C VAL A 138 -0.57 -7.78 19.46
N CYS A 139 -0.49 -7.44 20.74
CA CYS A 139 -0.15 -6.07 21.13
C CYS A 139 1.33 -5.76 20.83
N VAL A 140 1.65 -4.47 20.64
CA VAL A 140 3.01 -3.99 20.36
C VAL A 140 4.02 -4.48 21.40
N ASP A 141 3.63 -4.56 22.68
CA ASP A 141 4.52 -5.01 23.74
C ASP A 141 4.86 -6.51 23.65
N CYS A 142 3.91 -7.34 23.20
CA CYS A 142 4.14 -8.78 22.98
C CYS A 142 5.00 -9.02 21.74
N ASN A 143 4.76 -8.26 20.67
CA ASN A 143 5.62 -8.30 19.48
C ASN A 143 7.05 -7.84 19.80
N ALA A 144 7.19 -6.77 20.60
CA ALA A 144 8.49 -6.32 21.09
C ALA A 144 9.18 -7.38 21.97
N ALA A 145 8.43 -8.11 22.80
CA ALA A 145 8.96 -9.19 23.63
C ALA A 145 9.53 -10.36 22.80
N ASP A 146 8.86 -10.77 21.73
CA ASP A 146 9.41 -11.75 20.77
C ASP A 146 10.74 -11.27 20.16
N GLY A 147 10.78 -10.01 19.69
CA GLY A 147 12.00 -9.41 19.16
C GLY A 147 13.14 -9.30 20.20
N GLU A 148 12.81 -8.94 21.44
CA GLU A 148 13.79 -8.86 22.53
C GLU A 148 14.34 -10.23 22.91
N ALA A 149 13.49 -11.25 23.04
CA ALA A 149 13.89 -12.62 23.33
C ALA A 149 14.87 -13.13 22.26
N LYS A 150 14.53 -13.00 20.97
CA LYS A 150 15.41 -13.40 19.86
C LYS A 150 16.75 -12.66 19.86
N ARG A 151 16.77 -11.39 20.27
CA ARG A 151 18.00 -10.62 20.39
C ARG A 151 18.88 -11.11 21.55
N LYS A 152 18.29 -11.47 22.70
CA LYS A 152 19.02 -12.05 23.84
C LYS A 152 19.58 -13.43 23.51
N LEU A 153 18.86 -14.21 22.70
CA LEU A 153 19.24 -15.56 22.27
C LEU A 153 19.96 -15.56 20.91
N LYS A 154 20.55 -14.44 20.51
CA LYS A 154 21.20 -14.32 19.20
C LYS A 154 22.35 -15.32 19.09
N GLY A 155 22.31 -16.16 18.05
CA GLY A 155 23.29 -17.23 17.82
C GLY A 155 22.89 -18.58 18.40
N ILE A 156 21.81 -18.62 19.20
CA ILE A 156 21.19 -19.85 19.70
C ILE A 156 19.95 -20.17 18.84
N VAL A 157 19.05 -19.20 18.68
CA VAL A 157 17.83 -19.38 17.88
C VAL A 157 18.10 -19.22 16.38
N HIS A 158 17.31 -19.92 15.55
CA HIS A 158 17.38 -19.75 14.10
C HIS A 158 16.98 -18.30 13.69
N PRO A 159 17.67 -17.66 12.72
CA PRO A 159 17.42 -16.24 12.38
C PRO A 159 16.01 -15.91 11.88
N ASP A 160 15.34 -16.87 11.24
CA ASP A 160 13.95 -16.74 10.78
C ASP A 160 12.94 -17.43 11.72
N PHE A 161 13.29 -17.64 13.00
CA PHE A 161 12.36 -18.13 14.02
C PHE A 161 11.49 -17.01 14.61
N SER A 162 10.28 -17.36 15.06
CA SER A 162 9.40 -16.52 15.87
C SER A 162 8.71 -17.37 16.94
N PHE A 163 8.52 -16.80 18.13
CA PHE A 163 7.71 -17.44 19.17
C PHE A 163 6.22 -17.27 18.85
N SER A 164 5.43 -18.32 19.01
CA SER A 164 3.96 -18.25 18.88
C SER A 164 3.34 -17.38 19.98
N PRO A 165 2.11 -16.87 19.81
CA PRO A 165 1.44 -16.09 20.85
C PRO A 165 1.36 -16.80 22.21
N ALA A 166 1.15 -18.12 22.21
CA ALA A 166 1.10 -18.94 23.40
C ALA A 166 2.49 -19.08 24.04
N GLU A 167 3.55 -19.24 23.25
CA GLU A 167 4.93 -19.27 23.74
C GLU A 167 5.33 -17.93 24.37
N ILE A 168 5.00 -16.81 23.70
CA ILE A 168 5.24 -15.46 24.24
C ILE A 168 4.63 -15.32 25.64
N ALA A 169 3.40 -15.81 25.85
CA ALA A 169 2.72 -15.72 27.13
C ALA A 169 3.50 -16.35 28.31
N THR A 170 4.36 -17.33 28.04
CA THR A 170 5.08 -18.08 29.08
C THR A 170 6.35 -17.39 29.58
N PHE A 171 7.01 -16.60 28.73
CA PHE A 171 8.28 -15.94 29.06
C PHE A 171 8.15 -14.42 29.30
N ILE A 172 6.95 -13.85 29.17
CA ILE A 172 6.72 -12.45 29.52
C ILE A 172 6.23 -12.29 30.95
N THR A 173 6.65 -11.22 31.60
CA THR A 173 5.97 -10.67 32.77
C THR A 173 5.23 -9.40 32.35
N ILE A 174 3.91 -9.39 32.56
CA ILE A 174 3.06 -8.26 32.21
C ILE A 174 3.43 -7.05 33.07
N GLN A 175 3.55 -5.88 32.43
CA GLN A 175 3.86 -4.61 33.07
C GLN A 175 2.77 -3.60 32.66
N PRO A 176 1.89 -3.17 33.57
CA PRO A 176 0.87 -2.18 33.25
C PRO A 176 1.49 -0.87 32.72
N GLY A 177 0.98 -0.38 31.59
CA GLY A 177 1.42 0.87 30.96
C GLY A 177 2.87 0.89 30.43
N ARG A 178 3.57 -0.25 30.40
CA ARG A 178 4.98 -0.35 29.98
C ARG A 178 5.24 -1.62 29.16
N PRO A 179 6.32 -1.67 28.37
CA PRO A 179 6.73 -2.91 27.70
C PRO A 179 6.90 -4.08 28.67
N HIS A 180 6.61 -5.29 28.19
CA HIS A 180 6.76 -6.51 28.97
C HIS A 180 8.22 -6.78 29.34
N LYS A 181 8.45 -7.37 30.53
CA LYS A 181 9.77 -7.90 30.89
C LYS A 181 9.91 -9.29 30.31
N VAL A 182 11.02 -9.55 29.61
CA VAL A 182 11.34 -10.86 29.01
C VAL A 182 12.22 -11.69 29.93
N ASP A 183 11.76 -12.89 30.25
CA ASP A 183 12.52 -13.99 30.86
C ASP A 183 13.28 -14.75 29.77
N ALA A 184 14.60 -14.54 29.70
CA ALA A 184 15.43 -15.10 28.64
C ALA A 184 15.63 -16.61 28.81
N ASP A 185 15.68 -17.09 30.05
CA ASP A 185 15.94 -18.51 30.35
C ASP A 185 14.74 -19.35 29.91
N LYS A 186 13.52 -18.90 30.21
CA LYS A 186 12.30 -19.56 29.70
C LYS A 186 12.19 -19.50 28.18
N ALA A 187 12.56 -18.37 27.56
CA ALA A 187 12.57 -18.27 26.10
C ALA A 187 13.56 -19.27 25.47
N GLU A 188 14.71 -19.50 26.11
CA GLU A 188 15.69 -20.50 25.69
C GLU A 188 15.17 -21.92 25.87
N GLU A 189 14.52 -22.23 27.00
CA GLU A 189 13.90 -23.53 27.25
C GLU A 189 12.84 -23.87 26.18
N ILE A 190 12.00 -22.90 25.83
CA ILE A 190 11.01 -23.06 24.75
C ILE A 190 11.70 -23.33 23.43
N TRP A 191 12.72 -22.53 23.07
CA TRP A 191 13.49 -22.77 21.84
C TRP A 191 14.04 -24.19 21.79
N LYS A 192 14.71 -24.65 22.85
CA LYS A 192 15.24 -26.01 22.92
C LYS A 192 14.15 -27.07 22.74
N SER A 193 12.95 -26.83 23.28
CA SER A 193 11.82 -27.76 23.13
C SER A 193 11.27 -27.85 21.71
N VAL A 194 11.50 -26.84 20.85
CA VAL A 194 10.93 -26.74 19.50
C VAL A 194 11.97 -26.72 18.39
N GLU A 195 13.26 -26.71 18.75
CA GLU A 195 14.39 -26.63 17.81
C GLU A 195 14.32 -27.74 16.76
N ASP A 196 14.08 -28.99 17.19
CA ASP A 196 13.97 -30.12 16.28
C ASP A 196 12.81 -29.97 15.30
N ASP A 197 11.64 -29.49 15.75
CA ASP A 197 10.47 -29.21 14.88
C ASP A 197 10.78 -28.08 13.89
N VAL A 198 11.49 -27.03 14.32
CA VAL A 198 11.91 -25.92 13.45
C VAL A 198 12.86 -26.43 12.35
N LEU A 199 13.86 -27.22 12.72
CA LEU A 199 14.84 -27.77 11.78
C LEU A 199 14.20 -28.78 10.82
N ASP A 200 13.29 -29.63 11.30
CA ASP A 200 12.54 -30.58 10.47
C ASP A 200 11.67 -29.84 9.44
N ARG A 201 10.98 -28.76 9.83
CA ARG A 201 10.20 -27.92 8.89
C ARG A 201 11.06 -27.27 7.83
N ILE A 202 12.28 -26.85 8.16
CA ILE A 202 13.24 -26.31 7.18
C ILE A 202 13.69 -27.42 6.22
N ALA A 203 14.00 -28.61 6.72
CA ALA A 203 14.34 -29.76 5.88
C ALA A 203 13.17 -30.17 4.97
N PHE A 204 11.94 -30.15 5.50
CA PHE A 204 10.72 -30.37 4.74
C PHE A 204 10.51 -29.30 3.66
N ALA A 205 10.80 -28.03 3.94
CA ALA A 205 10.76 -26.96 2.95
C ALA A 205 11.73 -27.22 1.79
N GLU A 206 12.92 -27.73 2.06
CA GLU A 206 13.91 -28.11 1.05
C GLU A 206 13.43 -29.27 0.16
N LEU A 207 12.76 -30.26 0.76
CA LEU A 207 12.10 -31.35 0.04
C LEU A 207 10.96 -30.85 -0.84
N LEU A 208 10.08 -30.01 -0.29
CA LEU A 208 8.98 -29.39 -1.03
C LEU A 208 9.50 -28.55 -2.20
N ALA A 209 10.59 -27.81 -2.00
CA ALA A 209 11.20 -26.99 -3.04
C ALA A 209 11.73 -27.83 -4.21
N ALA A 210 12.37 -28.97 -3.93
CA ALA A 210 12.76 -29.92 -4.97
C ALA A 210 11.55 -30.42 -5.77
N ARG A 211 10.48 -30.82 -5.07
CA ARG A 211 9.24 -31.29 -5.72
C ARG A 211 8.52 -30.20 -6.52
N VAL A 212 8.50 -28.95 -6.04
CA VAL A 212 7.94 -27.80 -6.77
C VAL A 212 8.76 -27.51 -8.02
N ALA A 213 10.10 -27.57 -7.93
CA ALA A 213 10.99 -27.42 -9.07
C ALA A 213 10.76 -28.50 -10.13
N ASP A 214 10.54 -29.75 -9.71
CA ASP A 214 10.19 -30.88 -10.58
C ASP A 214 8.75 -30.81 -11.14
N GLY A 215 7.97 -29.78 -10.81
CA GLY A 215 6.58 -29.65 -11.26
C GLY A 215 5.59 -30.61 -10.56
N ARG A 216 6.01 -31.34 -9.52
CA ARG A 216 5.18 -32.35 -8.81
C ARG A 216 4.11 -31.75 -7.88
N HIS A 217 4.01 -30.43 -7.84
CA HIS A 217 2.99 -29.67 -7.09
C HIS A 217 2.23 -28.67 -7.98
N GLN A 218 2.29 -28.82 -9.31
CA GLN A 218 1.48 -28.01 -10.21
C GLN A 218 -0.01 -28.27 -9.96
N ARG A 219 -0.80 -27.19 -9.97
CA ARG A 219 -2.26 -27.23 -9.85
C ARG A 219 -2.88 -26.78 -11.15
N GLN A 220 -3.93 -27.47 -11.57
CA GLN A 220 -4.74 -27.08 -12.73
C GLN A 220 -5.82 -26.09 -12.31
N GLY A 221 -6.24 -25.24 -13.24
CA GLY A 221 -7.32 -24.27 -13.04
C GLY A 221 -6.85 -22.94 -12.46
N ARG A 222 -7.81 -22.02 -12.30
CA ARG A 222 -7.62 -20.73 -11.63
C ARG A 222 -8.18 -20.83 -10.22
N LYS A 223 -7.48 -20.28 -9.24
CA LYS A 223 -8.03 -20.06 -7.89
C LYS A 223 -9.07 -18.94 -7.98
N LEU A 224 -10.24 -19.26 -8.52
CA LEU A 224 -11.45 -18.47 -8.41
C LEU A 224 -12.02 -18.81 -7.04
N TRP A 225 -11.69 -18.01 -6.03
CA TRP A 225 -12.53 -18.00 -4.85
C TRP A 225 -13.88 -17.48 -5.32
N PRO A 226 -14.99 -18.21 -5.14
CA PRO A 226 -16.29 -17.57 -5.27
C PRO A 226 -16.27 -16.38 -4.30
N GLU A 227 -16.28 -15.16 -4.82
CA GLU A 227 -16.42 -14.00 -3.96
C GLU A 227 -17.69 -14.26 -3.13
N PRO A 228 -17.65 -14.09 -1.80
CA PRO A 228 -18.86 -14.16 -0.99
C PRO A 228 -19.93 -13.32 -1.71
N PRO A 229 -21.15 -13.82 -1.91
CA PRO A 229 -22.12 -13.22 -2.84
C PRO A 229 -22.37 -11.74 -2.54
N LEU A 230 -22.15 -11.30 -1.29
CA LEU A 230 -22.17 -9.91 -0.88
C LEU A 230 -21.22 -8.99 -1.66
N GLY A 231 -20.00 -9.42 -2.01
CA GLY A 231 -19.04 -8.59 -2.76
C GLY A 231 -19.53 -8.25 -4.17
N PRO A 232 -19.84 -9.25 -5.02
CA PRO A 232 -20.45 -9.04 -6.33
C PRO A 232 -21.82 -8.36 -6.22
N LEU A 233 -22.65 -8.72 -5.24
CA LEU A 233 -23.96 -8.10 -5.01
C LEU A 233 -23.82 -6.61 -4.69
N LEU A 234 -22.93 -6.22 -3.77
CA LEU A 234 -22.67 -4.80 -3.45
C LEU A 234 -22.08 -4.07 -4.66
N ARG A 235 -21.22 -4.73 -5.44
CA ARG A 235 -20.67 -4.19 -6.69
C ARG A 235 -21.78 -3.95 -7.72
N ASP A 236 -22.70 -4.88 -7.89
CA ASP A 236 -23.80 -4.78 -8.86
C ASP A 236 -24.90 -3.82 -8.38
N LEU A 237 -25.17 -3.75 -7.06
CA LEU A 237 -26.02 -2.72 -6.46
C LEU A 237 -25.40 -1.32 -6.59
N SER A 238 -24.08 -1.18 -6.41
CA SER A 238 -23.38 0.08 -6.63
C SER A 238 -23.33 0.51 -8.10
N ARG A 239 -23.61 -0.42 -9.03
CA ARG A 239 -23.74 -0.16 -10.47
C ARG A 239 -25.18 0.16 -10.88
N ASN A 240 -26.15 0.07 -9.97
CA ASN A 240 -27.55 0.33 -10.27
C ASN A 240 -27.85 1.83 -10.15
N PRO A 241 -28.31 2.50 -11.23
CA PRO A 241 -28.53 3.95 -11.27
C PRO A 241 -29.63 4.46 -10.34
N THR A 242 -30.41 3.57 -9.72
CA THR A 242 -31.48 3.94 -8.78
C THR A 242 -30.95 4.31 -7.38
N TYR A 243 -29.69 4.00 -7.07
CA TYR A 243 -29.06 4.29 -5.78
C TYR A 243 -27.96 5.33 -5.97
N PRO A 244 -28.06 6.54 -5.37
CA PRO A 244 -26.99 7.53 -5.44
C PRO A 244 -25.71 6.93 -4.88
N ALA A 245 -24.67 6.95 -5.70
CA ALA A 245 -23.40 6.28 -5.48
C ALA A 245 -22.58 6.98 -4.38
N ILE A 246 -22.75 6.57 -3.13
CA ILE A 246 -21.54 6.25 -2.37
C ILE A 246 -21.16 4.87 -2.89
N PRO A 247 -20.01 4.70 -3.58
CA PRO A 247 -19.58 3.37 -3.97
C PRO A 247 -19.42 2.60 -2.66
N LEU A 248 -20.29 1.63 -2.38
CA LEU A 248 -20.21 0.81 -1.15
C LEU A 248 -18.80 0.19 -0.99
N LEU A 249 -18.08 0.06 -2.11
CA LEU A 249 -16.68 -0.33 -2.22
C LEU A 249 -15.67 0.68 -1.63
N GLN A 250 -16.00 1.97 -1.54
CA GLN A 250 -15.18 3.03 -0.94
C GLN A 250 -15.40 3.17 0.57
N LEU A 251 -16.51 2.66 1.12
CA LEU A 251 -16.81 2.74 2.56
C LEU A 251 -15.66 2.26 3.46
N PRO A 252 -14.97 1.14 3.18
CA PRO A 252 -13.84 0.70 4.00
C PRO A 252 -12.69 1.73 4.01
N SER A 253 -12.45 2.39 2.88
CA SER A 253 -11.39 3.41 2.77
C SER A 253 -11.77 4.67 3.56
N ILE A 254 -13.01 5.15 3.42
CA ILE A 254 -13.51 6.33 4.15
C ILE A 254 -13.49 6.06 5.66
N LEU A 255 -14.01 4.91 6.08
CA LEU A 255 -14.01 4.50 7.49
C LEU A 255 -12.58 4.38 8.04
N SER A 256 -11.67 3.78 7.27
CA SER A 256 -10.25 3.72 7.64
C SER A 256 -9.69 5.12 7.84
N SER A 257 -9.82 6.03 6.87
CA SER A 257 -9.35 7.41 7.01
C SER A 257 -9.95 8.14 8.21
N ARG A 258 -11.23 7.88 8.55
CA ARG A 258 -11.87 8.43 9.76
C ARG A 258 -11.33 7.79 11.04
N SER A 259 -10.90 6.53 11.03
CA SER A 259 -10.43 5.80 12.21
C SER A 259 -8.98 6.11 12.62
N LEU A 260 -8.07 6.29 11.65
CA LEU A 260 -6.62 6.32 11.89
C LEU A 260 -6.08 7.67 12.40
N LYS A 261 -4.95 7.63 13.09
CA LYS A 261 -4.16 8.81 13.52
C LYS A 261 -2.69 8.41 13.69
N ASN A 262 -1.74 9.31 13.43
CA ASN A 262 -0.31 8.97 13.42
C ASN A 262 0.57 10.12 13.94
N ASP A 263 0.17 10.72 15.07
CA ASP A 263 0.82 11.91 15.63
C ASP A 263 2.27 11.66 16.10
N GLY A 264 2.64 10.43 16.44
CA GLY A 264 3.98 10.01 16.85
C GLY A 264 4.98 9.86 15.70
N PHE A 265 4.50 9.88 14.45
CA PHE A 265 5.37 9.84 13.27
C PHE A 265 6.44 10.93 13.29
N ARG A 266 6.05 12.18 13.56
CA ARG A 266 6.99 13.33 13.62
C ARG A 266 8.10 13.13 14.65
N SER A 267 7.78 12.50 15.78
CA SER A 267 8.75 12.24 16.85
C SER A 267 9.78 11.16 16.51
N SER A 268 9.46 10.26 15.58
CA SER A 268 10.37 9.20 15.10
C SER A 268 11.45 9.69 14.12
N LEU A 269 11.32 10.92 13.60
CA LEU A 269 12.24 11.50 12.62
C LEU A 269 13.48 12.14 13.24
N LYS A 270 13.63 12.13 14.58
CA LYS A 270 14.85 12.63 15.24
C LYS A 270 16.09 11.90 14.73
N VAL A 271 16.95 12.63 14.01
CA VAL A 271 18.16 12.12 13.37
C VAL A 271 19.21 11.76 14.42
N ARG A 272 19.78 10.56 14.30
CA ARG A 272 21.12 10.27 14.86
C ARG A 272 22.15 10.75 13.85
N THR A 273 22.97 11.74 14.22
CA THR A 273 24.09 12.23 13.43
C THR A 273 25.17 11.15 13.35
N LYS A 274 25.09 10.32 12.30
CA LYS A 274 26.22 9.46 11.91
C LYS A 274 27.10 10.24 10.91
N PRO A 275 28.43 10.04 10.95
CA PRO A 275 29.31 10.60 9.93
C PRO A 275 28.88 10.10 8.53
N VAL A 276 28.86 11.01 7.56
CA VAL A 276 28.49 10.68 6.18
C VAL A 276 29.63 9.88 5.56
N ARG A 277 29.30 8.67 5.07
CA ARG A 277 30.23 7.83 4.32
C ARG A 277 29.99 8.03 2.83
N VAL A 278 31.02 8.47 2.13
CA VAL A 278 31.02 8.57 0.66
C VAL A 278 31.31 7.18 0.08
N PRO A 279 30.42 6.58 -0.74
CA PRO A 279 30.71 5.34 -1.44
C PRO A 279 31.86 5.52 -2.44
N SER A 280 32.68 4.49 -2.65
CA SER A 280 33.65 4.49 -3.74
C SER A 280 32.98 4.24 -5.10
N GLN A 281 33.65 4.60 -6.19
CA GLN A 281 33.15 4.36 -7.55
C GLN A 281 32.91 2.85 -7.81
N ALA A 282 33.81 1.98 -7.35
CA ALA A 282 33.67 0.53 -7.47
C ALA A 282 32.44 -0.01 -6.71
N GLU A 283 32.12 0.58 -5.55
CA GLU A 283 30.92 0.23 -4.80
C GLU A 283 29.64 0.69 -5.50
N PHE A 284 29.66 1.85 -6.14
CA PHE A 284 28.54 2.34 -6.95
C PHE A 284 28.27 1.44 -8.17
N GLU A 285 29.32 1.01 -8.85
CA GLU A 285 29.23 0.06 -9.97
C GLU A 285 28.70 -1.29 -9.52
N THR A 286 29.21 -1.82 -8.41
CA THR A 286 28.72 -3.07 -7.80
C THR A 286 27.25 -2.96 -7.41
N PHE A 287 26.85 -1.83 -6.80
CA PHE A 287 25.46 -1.58 -6.43
C PHE A 287 24.53 -1.52 -7.64
N THR A 288 24.99 -0.86 -8.72
CA THR A 288 24.23 -0.69 -9.96
C THR A 288 24.07 -2.03 -10.69
N ALA A 289 25.14 -2.84 -10.78
CA ALA A 289 25.10 -4.18 -11.37
C ALA A 289 24.19 -5.15 -10.60
N ALA A 290 24.01 -4.95 -9.30
CA ALA A 290 23.11 -5.75 -8.46
C ALA A 290 21.62 -5.34 -8.56
N GLN A 291 21.28 -4.25 -9.24
CA GLN A 291 19.88 -3.84 -9.40
C GLN A 291 19.13 -4.76 -10.37
N ASP A 292 17.81 -4.84 -10.21
CA ASP A 292 16.96 -5.50 -11.20
C ASP A 292 17.15 -4.80 -12.56
N PRO A 293 17.40 -5.54 -13.67
CA PRO A 293 17.54 -4.94 -15.00
C PRO A 293 16.36 -4.08 -15.44
N LYS A 294 15.18 -4.27 -14.84
CA LYS A 294 13.97 -3.47 -15.09
C LYS A 294 13.85 -2.24 -14.19
N SER A 295 14.76 -2.08 -13.22
CA SER A 295 14.78 -0.93 -12.31
C SER A 295 15.13 0.36 -13.07
N PRO A 296 14.40 1.47 -12.87
CA PRO A 296 14.76 2.76 -13.44
C PRO A 296 16.19 3.18 -13.12
N TRP A 297 16.76 2.70 -12.02
CA TRP A 297 18.16 2.91 -11.68
C TRP A 297 19.13 2.54 -12.81
N VAL A 298 18.85 1.44 -13.51
CA VAL A 298 19.74 0.87 -14.54
C VAL A 298 19.62 1.62 -15.86
N TRP A 299 18.41 2.00 -16.25
CA TRP A 299 18.12 2.44 -17.61
C TRP A 299 17.82 3.93 -17.79
N VAL A 300 17.75 4.71 -16.71
CA VAL A 300 17.83 6.17 -16.86
C VAL A 300 19.20 6.59 -17.38
N ASP A 301 19.24 7.74 -18.04
CA ASP A 301 20.44 8.29 -18.66
C ASP A 301 21.64 8.38 -17.68
N ALA A 302 22.85 8.26 -18.25
CA ALA A 302 24.12 8.41 -17.54
C ALA A 302 24.14 9.68 -16.67
N GLY A 303 23.72 10.80 -17.25
CA GLY A 303 23.67 12.13 -16.65
C GLY A 303 22.36 12.47 -15.95
N TRP A 304 21.52 11.47 -15.62
CA TRP A 304 20.31 11.71 -14.83
C TRP A 304 20.64 12.44 -13.52
N THR A 305 19.84 13.47 -13.22
CA THR A 305 19.78 14.16 -11.94
C THR A 305 18.35 14.11 -11.42
N CYS A 306 18.20 14.10 -10.10
CA CYS A 306 16.88 14.05 -9.47
C CYS A 306 16.15 15.38 -9.66
N PRO A 307 14.98 15.45 -10.31
CA PRO A 307 14.33 16.73 -10.61
C PRO A 307 13.88 17.51 -9.36
N GLY A 308 13.77 16.84 -8.21
CA GLY A 308 13.45 17.48 -6.93
C GLY A 308 14.64 17.94 -6.08
N CYS A 309 15.87 17.46 -6.32
CA CYS A 309 17.03 17.84 -5.48
C CYS A 309 18.35 17.99 -6.23
N ASP A 310 18.31 17.87 -7.56
CA ASP A 310 19.40 17.97 -8.52
C ASP A 310 20.63 17.07 -8.32
N ARG A 311 20.61 16.21 -7.30
CA ARG A 311 21.64 15.20 -7.07
C ARG A 311 21.64 14.14 -8.17
N SER A 312 22.84 13.75 -8.59
CA SER A 312 23.09 12.61 -9.48
C SER A 312 22.73 11.27 -8.83
N ARG A 313 22.70 10.19 -9.62
CA ARG A 313 22.50 8.82 -9.09
C ARG A 313 23.54 8.46 -8.02
N PHE A 314 24.79 8.86 -8.21
CA PHE A 314 25.88 8.59 -7.27
C PHE A 314 25.64 9.32 -5.95
N GLU A 315 25.35 10.61 -6.00
CA GLU A 315 25.11 11.45 -4.82
C GLU A 315 23.84 11.05 -4.06
N CYS A 316 22.88 10.40 -4.72
CA CYS A 316 21.68 9.86 -4.09
C CYS A 316 21.93 8.54 -3.33
N LEU A 317 23.09 7.89 -3.52
CA LEU A 317 23.40 6.63 -2.85
C LEU A 317 23.89 6.91 -1.43
N ARG A 318 23.31 6.22 -0.43
CA ARG A 318 23.74 6.37 0.98
C ARG A 318 23.76 5.07 1.74
N GLU A 319 24.57 5.02 2.77
CA GLU A 319 24.63 3.87 3.67
C GLU A 319 23.40 3.85 4.60
N SER A 320 22.69 2.73 4.60
CA SER A 320 21.58 2.48 5.52
C SER A 320 22.09 2.18 6.93
N GLY A 321 21.19 2.26 7.93
CA GLY A 321 21.51 1.90 9.31
C GLY A 321 22.01 0.46 9.53
N LYS A 322 21.98 -0.40 8.50
CA LYS A 322 22.48 -1.78 8.48
C LYS A 322 23.85 -1.92 7.76
N ASN A 323 24.57 -0.81 7.55
CA ASN A 323 25.86 -0.77 6.84
C ASN A 323 25.80 -1.33 5.41
N LYS A 324 24.68 -1.07 4.72
CA LYS A 324 24.45 -1.46 3.32
C LYS A 324 24.07 -0.22 2.52
N LEU A 325 24.63 -0.09 1.32
CA LEU A 325 24.24 0.97 0.38
C LEU A 325 22.76 0.83 0.00
N SER A 326 22.08 1.97 -0.06
CA SER A 326 20.67 2.10 -0.40
C SER A 326 20.49 3.26 -1.36
N GLY A 327 19.74 3.00 -2.42
CA GLY A 327 19.33 3.97 -3.41
C GLY A 327 18.27 3.35 -4.30
N ARG A 328 17.23 4.10 -4.63
CA ARG A 328 16.17 3.69 -5.56
C ARG A 328 15.67 4.91 -6.30
N LEU A 329 15.18 4.69 -7.52
CA LEU A 329 14.47 5.69 -8.29
C LEU A 329 12.98 5.33 -8.31
N HIS A 330 12.14 6.31 -8.03
CA HIS A 330 10.69 6.15 -7.90
C HIS A 330 9.97 6.97 -8.95
N GLN A 331 8.91 6.40 -9.54
CA GLN A 331 8.07 7.13 -10.46
C GLN A 331 7.35 8.26 -9.74
N PHE A 332 7.22 9.37 -10.45
CA PHE A 332 6.51 10.56 -10.02
C PHE A 332 5.84 11.18 -11.24
N TYR A 333 4.62 11.67 -11.08
CA TYR A 333 3.83 12.21 -12.18
C TYR A 333 3.91 13.72 -12.18
N VAL A 334 4.23 14.29 -13.35
CA VAL A 334 4.17 15.73 -13.59
C VAL A 334 3.06 15.95 -14.59
N TYR A 335 2.03 16.68 -14.18
CA TYR A 335 0.85 16.88 -14.99
C TYR A 335 1.02 18.06 -15.94
N SER A 336 0.32 18.01 -17.07
CA SER A 336 0.23 19.10 -18.02
C SER A 336 -1.22 19.57 -18.09
N ASP A 337 -1.42 20.89 -18.05
CA ASP A 337 -2.74 21.51 -18.15
C ASP A 337 -3.41 21.13 -19.48
N GLU A 338 -4.73 21.02 -19.45
CA GLU A 338 -5.59 20.84 -20.63
C GLU A 338 -6.00 22.22 -21.14
N ASP A 339 -5.46 22.62 -22.28
CA ASP A 339 -5.80 23.88 -22.94
C ASP A 339 -6.76 23.67 -24.12
N ASP A 340 -7.05 22.41 -24.50
CA ASP A 340 -7.99 22.10 -25.58
C ASP A 340 -9.43 22.31 -25.11
N TYR A 341 -10.07 23.32 -25.69
CA TYR A 341 -11.43 23.72 -25.38
C TYR A 341 -12.47 22.62 -25.57
N ASP A 342 -12.35 21.81 -26.63
CA ASP A 342 -13.28 20.71 -26.88
C ASP A 342 -13.07 19.60 -25.85
N ALA A 343 -11.81 19.31 -25.49
CA ALA A 343 -11.50 18.34 -24.45
C ALA A 343 -12.00 18.79 -23.06
N LEU A 344 -11.83 20.08 -22.72
CA LEU A 344 -12.34 20.67 -21.48
C LEU A 344 -13.86 20.55 -21.38
N ARG A 345 -14.59 20.83 -22.47
CA ARG A 345 -16.04 20.65 -22.55
C ARG A 345 -16.45 19.21 -22.23
N TRP A 346 -15.78 18.24 -22.84
CA TRP A 346 -16.12 16.83 -22.65
C TRP A 346 -15.72 16.27 -21.28
N ARG A 347 -14.65 16.77 -20.66
CA ARG A 347 -14.19 16.31 -19.34
C ARG A 347 -15.01 16.91 -18.19
N ASN A 348 -15.21 18.23 -18.21
CA ASN A 348 -15.69 18.97 -17.03
C ASN A 348 -17.03 19.67 -17.23
N GLY A 349 -17.66 19.56 -18.40
CA GLY A 349 -19.00 20.11 -18.63
C GLY A 349 -19.07 21.64 -18.54
N TRP A 350 -17.96 22.34 -18.81
CA TRP A 350 -17.73 23.77 -18.51
C TRP A 350 -17.60 24.09 -17.03
N ASN A 351 -16.48 23.69 -16.43
CA ASN A 351 -16.05 24.23 -15.14
C ASN A 351 -15.07 25.40 -15.43
N GLU A 352 -15.61 26.60 -15.62
CA GLU A 352 -14.80 27.81 -15.83
C GLU A 352 -14.05 28.16 -14.53
N GLY A 353 -12.74 27.90 -14.50
CA GLY A 353 -11.83 28.47 -13.49
C GLY A 353 -10.95 27.48 -12.71
N GLY A 354 -11.16 26.17 -12.83
CA GLY A 354 -10.36 25.15 -12.12
C GLY A 354 -9.24 24.53 -12.97
N VAL A 355 -8.13 24.17 -12.33
CA VAL A 355 -7.03 23.44 -12.99
C VAL A 355 -7.54 22.10 -13.51
N THR A 356 -7.25 21.79 -14.77
CA THR A 356 -7.63 20.52 -15.40
C THR A 356 -6.43 19.96 -16.12
N TYR A 357 -6.09 18.69 -15.87
CA TYR A 357 -4.97 18.06 -16.55
C TYR A 357 -5.41 17.26 -17.78
N GLY A 358 -4.70 17.46 -18.89
CA GLY A 358 -4.89 16.74 -20.15
C GLY A 358 -3.92 15.57 -20.30
N GLY A 359 -2.80 15.62 -19.56
CA GLY A 359 -1.72 14.65 -19.66
C GLY A 359 -0.83 14.60 -18.43
N HIS A 360 0.12 13.68 -18.50
CA HIS A 360 1.20 13.58 -17.52
C HIS A 360 2.48 13.09 -18.20
N ALA A 361 3.62 13.53 -17.67
CA ALA A 361 4.92 12.94 -17.87
C ALA A 361 5.31 12.12 -16.63
N VAL A 362 6.04 11.03 -16.85
CA VAL A 362 6.64 10.26 -15.76
C VAL A 362 8.08 10.72 -15.59
N VAL A 363 8.39 11.29 -14.43
CA VAL A 363 9.76 11.56 -14.01
C VAL A 363 10.17 10.59 -12.92
N PHE A 364 11.47 10.50 -12.67
CA PHE A 364 12.02 9.64 -11.61
C PHE A 364 12.58 10.50 -10.50
N LEU A 365 12.12 10.30 -9.28
CA LEU A 365 12.67 10.90 -8.07
C LEU A 365 13.66 9.95 -7.40
N CYS A 366 14.69 10.51 -6.77
CA CYS A 366 15.52 9.73 -5.86
C CYS A 366 14.69 9.24 -4.65
N GLN A 367 15.16 8.18 -4.01
CA GLN A 367 14.54 7.60 -2.83
C GLN A 367 14.27 8.64 -1.74
N ASP A 368 15.17 9.59 -1.53
CA ASP A 368 15.02 10.58 -0.48
C ASP A 368 13.94 11.63 -0.80
N CYS A 369 13.86 12.16 -2.03
CA CYS A 369 12.76 13.05 -2.43
C CYS A 369 11.40 12.34 -2.38
N ARG A 370 11.34 11.07 -2.80
CA ARG A 370 10.11 10.27 -2.65
C ARG A 370 9.71 10.10 -1.18
N LEU A 371 10.69 9.98 -0.28
CA LEU A 371 10.45 9.92 1.15
C LEU A 371 9.92 11.25 1.71
N VAL A 372 10.30 12.40 1.15
CA VAL A 372 9.67 13.69 1.52
C VAL A 372 8.17 13.64 1.23
N VAL A 373 7.77 13.29 0.01
CA VAL A 373 6.35 13.09 -0.35
C VAL A 373 5.68 12.08 0.59
N THR A 374 6.34 10.94 0.86
CA THR A 374 5.79 9.89 1.73
C THR A 374 5.56 10.39 3.16
N ASP A 375 6.49 11.20 3.68
CA ASP A 375 6.46 11.67 5.06
C ASP A 375 5.44 12.81 5.22
N THR A 376 5.36 13.73 4.25
CA THR A 376 4.30 14.74 4.17
C THR A 376 2.93 14.07 4.05
N ASN A 377 2.78 13.07 3.18
CA ASN A 377 1.50 12.40 2.99
C ASN A 377 0.95 11.75 4.27
N LYS A 378 1.84 11.32 5.19
CA LYS A 378 1.45 10.75 6.49
C LYS A 378 0.95 11.77 7.50
N THR A 379 1.20 13.06 7.28
CA THR A 379 0.74 14.13 8.18
C THR A 379 -0.62 14.70 7.76
N LEU A 380 -1.07 14.42 6.54
CA LEU A 380 -2.32 14.96 5.98
C LEU A 380 -3.56 14.23 6.51
N THR A 381 -4.66 14.98 6.62
CA THR A 381 -5.98 14.42 6.97
C THR A 381 -6.56 13.60 5.81
N ALA A 382 -6.29 13.99 4.57
CA ALA A 382 -6.67 13.29 3.35
C ALA A 382 -5.40 12.97 2.53
N PRO A 383 -4.79 11.79 2.71
CA PRO A 383 -3.57 11.43 2.02
C PRO A 383 -3.75 11.29 0.50
N SER A 384 -2.81 11.83 -0.28
CA SER A 384 -2.68 11.65 -1.73
C SER A 384 -1.21 11.48 -2.12
N GLU A 385 -0.93 10.64 -3.12
CA GLU A 385 0.43 10.54 -3.68
C GLU A 385 0.85 11.79 -4.47
N ASP A 386 -0.12 12.61 -4.87
CA ASP A 386 0.05 13.86 -5.61
C ASP A 386 0.00 15.10 -4.69
N CYS A 387 0.24 14.94 -3.38
CA CYS A 387 0.12 16.04 -2.42
C CYS A 387 1.18 17.14 -2.55
N LEU A 388 2.27 16.90 -3.26
CA LEU A 388 3.33 17.87 -3.53
C LEU A 388 3.65 17.85 -5.03
N ARG A 389 4.02 19.00 -5.59
CA ARG A 389 4.56 19.11 -6.95
C ARG A 389 6.09 19.03 -6.95
N ILE A 390 6.70 18.96 -8.14
CA ILE A 390 8.16 19.01 -8.28
C ILE A 390 8.73 20.31 -7.72
N GLU A 391 8.03 21.42 -7.95
CA GLU A 391 8.42 22.76 -7.49
C GLU A 391 8.42 22.83 -5.97
N ASP A 392 7.39 22.25 -5.33
CA ASP A 392 7.31 22.20 -3.87
C ASP A 392 8.44 21.33 -3.29
N LEU A 393 8.78 20.21 -3.96
CA LEU A 393 9.92 19.39 -3.57
C LEU A 393 11.25 20.13 -3.66
N ARG A 394 11.46 20.93 -4.71
CA ARG A 394 12.68 21.76 -4.86
C ARG A 394 12.79 22.78 -3.73
N VAL A 395 11.69 23.44 -3.38
CA VAL A 395 11.64 24.41 -2.27
C VAL A 395 11.91 23.72 -0.93
N LEU A 396 11.26 22.60 -0.67
CA LEU A 396 11.35 21.88 0.60
C LEU A 396 12.72 21.23 0.81
N VAL A 397 13.31 20.69 -0.24
CA VAL A 397 14.60 19.99 -0.16
C VAL A 397 15.77 20.97 -0.19
N GLY A 398 15.66 22.06 -0.96
CA GLY A 398 16.72 23.03 -1.15
C GLY A 398 18.03 22.39 -1.62
N ASP A 399 19.16 22.90 -1.11
CA ASP A 399 20.51 22.39 -1.42
C ASP A 399 20.79 21.09 -0.67
N ALA A 400 20.36 19.96 -1.24
CA ALA A 400 20.58 18.65 -0.67
C ALA A 400 22.05 18.24 -0.73
N ALA A 401 22.67 18.02 0.43
CA ALA A 401 24.02 17.47 0.50
C ALA A 401 24.10 16.03 -0.11
N PRO A 402 25.20 15.70 -0.82
CA PRO A 402 25.46 14.34 -1.29
C PRO A 402 25.43 13.31 -0.16
N HIS A 403 24.98 12.09 -0.50
CA HIS A 403 24.95 10.90 0.35
C HIS A 403 24.19 11.07 1.68
N THR A 404 23.37 12.13 1.78
CA THR A 404 22.67 12.51 2.99
C THR A 404 21.19 12.70 2.69
N ARG A 405 20.31 12.25 3.59
CA ARG A 405 18.88 12.49 3.45
C ARG A 405 18.59 13.98 3.72
N PRO A 406 17.90 14.71 2.83
CA PRO A 406 17.47 16.08 3.09
C PRO A 406 16.65 16.15 4.38
N GLN A 407 16.90 17.20 5.16
CA GLN A 407 16.09 17.53 6.32
C GLN A 407 15.02 18.51 5.88
N VAL A 408 13.77 18.11 5.96
CA VAL A 408 12.64 18.92 5.53
C VAL A 408 11.82 19.30 6.75
N ASP A 409 11.42 20.57 6.82
CA ASP A 409 10.41 21.02 7.76
C ASP A 409 9.05 20.43 7.36
N LEU A 410 8.56 19.48 8.15
CA LEU A 410 7.29 18.81 7.88
C LEU A 410 6.06 19.70 8.10
N GLU A 411 6.16 20.77 8.90
CA GLU A 411 5.05 21.71 9.06
C GLU A 411 4.92 22.56 7.80
N ALA A 412 6.03 23.08 7.28
CA ALA A 412 6.06 23.76 6.00
C ALA A 412 5.61 22.83 4.85
N ALA A 413 6.07 21.57 4.85
CA ALA A 413 5.66 20.60 3.84
C ALA A 413 4.17 20.24 3.92
N GLN A 414 3.61 20.12 5.13
CA GLN A 414 2.18 19.92 5.32
C GLN A 414 1.37 21.11 4.82
N ALA A 415 1.77 22.34 5.16
CA ALA A 415 1.08 23.56 4.72
C ALA A 415 1.05 23.65 3.19
N LEU A 416 2.19 23.44 2.51
CA LEU A 416 2.24 23.40 1.04
C LEU A 416 1.33 22.33 0.45
N ALA A 417 1.28 21.15 1.08
CA ALA A 417 0.42 20.07 0.61
C ALA A 417 -1.08 20.33 0.83
N GLU A 418 -1.45 21.06 1.89
CA GLU A 418 -2.81 21.51 2.13
C GLU A 418 -3.22 22.62 1.14
N ASP A 419 -2.29 23.53 0.79
CA ASP A 419 -2.48 24.56 -0.24
C ASP A 419 -2.62 23.96 -1.66
N ASN A 420 -2.09 22.76 -1.90
CA ASN A 420 -2.17 22.04 -3.17
C ASN A 420 -3.51 21.32 -3.41
N PHE A 421 -4.59 21.64 -2.69
CA PHE A 421 -5.86 20.92 -2.80
C PHE A 421 -6.43 20.91 -4.23
N GLU A 422 -6.34 22.02 -4.98
CA GLU A 422 -6.78 22.08 -6.38
C GLU A 422 -5.96 21.18 -7.31
N HIS A 423 -4.64 21.10 -7.07
CA HIS A 423 -3.75 20.20 -7.79
C HIS A 423 -4.10 18.73 -7.54
N VAL A 424 -4.32 18.37 -6.27
CA VAL A 424 -4.71 17.02 -5.87
C VAL A 424 -6.05 16.64 -6.49
N ASP A 425 -7.02 17.55 -6.50
CA ASP A 425 -8.33 17.29 -7.09
C ASP A 425 -8.25 17.16 -8.62
N ALA A 426 -7.50 18.03 -9.29
CA ALA A 426 -7.25 17.95 -10.73
C ALA A 426 -6.54 16.64 -11.13
N ALA A 427 -5.55 16.19 -10.34
CA ALA A 427 -4.87 14.91 -10.54
C ALA A 427 -5.84 13.73 -10.38
N ARG A 428 -6.70 13.76 -9.35
CA ARG A 428 -7.74 12.76 -9.13
C ARG A 428 -8.70 12.69 -10.32
N ILE A 429 -9.25 13.82 -10.75
CA ILE A 429 -10.16 13.92 -11.91
C ILE A 429 -9.48 13.38 -13.17
N TYR A 430 -8.21 13.73 -13.39
CA TYR A 430 -7.43 13.21 -14.52
C TYR A 430 -7.33 11.67 -14.52
N TRP A 431 -7.01 11.06 -13.37
CA TRP A 431 -6.91 9.60 -13.28
C TRP A 431 -8.26 8.90 -13.42
N GLU A 432 -9.34 9.50 -12.90
CA GLU A 432 -10.71 9.03 -13.08
C GLU A 432 -11.11 9.04 -14.56
N HIS A 433 -10.91 10.17 -15.25
CA HIS A 433 -11.15 10.30 -16.69
C HIS A 433 -10.33 9.29 -17.49
N ARG A 434 -9.02 9.19 -17.20
CA ARG A 434 -8.12 8.23 -17.86
C ARG A 434 -8.62 6.80 -17.72
N SER A 435 -9.03 6.42 -16.50
CA SER A 435 -9.58 5.10 -16.22
C SER A 435 -10.90 4.86 -16.98
N ALA A 436 -11.80 5.84 -16.97
CA ALA A 436 -13.07 5.78 -17.68
C ALA A 436 -12.89 5.64 -19.19
N ALA A 437 -12.05 6.47 -19.82
CA ALA A 437 -11.75 6.42 -21.25
C ALA A 437 -11.14 5.06 -21.66
N ARG A 438 -10.22 4.51 -20.85
CA ARG A 438 -9.66 3.16 -21.08
C ARG A 438 -10.72 2.07 -20.95
N ALA A 439 -11.62 2.18 -19.97
CA ALA A 439 -12.71 1.24 -19.79
C ALA A 439 -13.70 1.28 -20.97
N VAL A 440 -14.07 2.47 -21.44
CA VAL A 440 -14.92 2.68 -22.62
C VAL A 440 -14.27 2.06 -23.85
N LEU A 441 -13.00 2.36 -24.15
CA LEU A 441 -12.31 1.78 -25.30
C LEU A 441 -12.29 0.25 -25.25
N ASN A 442 -11.94 -0.34 -24.11
CA ASN A 442 -11.85 -1.80 -23.96
C ASN A 442 -13.23 -2.45 -24.14
N HIS A 443 -14.27 -1.91 -23.50
CA HIS A 443 -15.61 -2.47 -23.54
C HIS A 443 -16.25 -2.27 -24.92
N TYR A 444 -16.06 -1.11 -25.54
CA TYR A 444 -16.52 -0.85 -26.91
C TYR A 444 -15.86 -1.80 -27.90
N THR A 445 -14.54 -2.00 -27.77
CA THR A 445 -13.79 -2.97 -28.59
C THR A 445 -14.32 -4.39 -28.39
N GLU A 446 -14.62 -4.79 -27.14
CA GLU A 446 -15.24 -6.08 -26.81
C GLU A 446 -16.57 -6.28 -27.54
N LEU A 447 -17.49 -5.34 -27.38
CA LEU A 447 -18.85 -5.42 -27.93
C LEU A 447 -18.84 -5.43 -29.47
N THR A 448 -18.10 -4.52 -30.09
CA THR A 448 -18.12 -4.35 -31.55
C THR A 448 -17.28 -5.39 -32.28
N LYS A 449 -16.04 -5.66 -31.84
CA LYS A 449 -15.16 -6.59 -32.54
C LYS A 449 -15.42 -8.05 -32.22
N TRP A 450 -15.76 -8.38 -30.98
CA TRP A 450 -15.83 -9.76 -30.53
C TRP A 450 -17.25 -10.29 -30.42
N ARG A 451 -18.24 -9.41 -30.22
CA ARG A 451 -19.64 -9.78 -30.08
C ARG A 451 -20.53 -9.30 -31.22
N GLY A 452 -19.99 -8.53 -32.18
CA GLY A 452 -20.71 -8.05 -33.36
C GLY A 452 -21.88 -7.12 -33.04
N VAL A 453 -21.86 -6.46 -31.88
CA VAL A 453 -22.89 -5.47 -31.50
C VAL A 453 -22.70 -4.23 -32.37
N ASP A 454 -23.82 -3.67 -32.86
CA ASP A 454 -23.78 -2.45 -33.66
C ASP A 454 -23.32 -1.24 -32.84
N ARG A 455 -22.86 -0.20 -33.53
CA ARG A 455 -22.25 0.97 -32.89
C ARG A 455 -23.21 1.73 -31.98
N GLU A 456 -24.48 1.85 -32.36
CA GLU A 456 -25.48 2.62 -31.60
C GLU A 456 -25.81 1.89 -30.29
N THR A 457 -26.08 0.59 -30.37
CA THR A 457 -26.30 -0.24 -29.17
C THR A 457 -25.04 -0.26 -28.29
N ALA A 458 -23.85 -0.39 -28.86
CA ALA A 458 -22.59 -0.37 -28.11
C ALA A 458 -22.36 0.99 -27.42
N MET A 459 -22.69 2.10 -28.08
CA MET A 459 -22.60 3.46 -27.54
C MET A 459 -23.41 3.60 -26.26
N TRP A 460 -24.71 3.25 -26.32
CA TRP A 460 -25.60 3.30 -25.17
C TRP A 460 -25.06 2.48 -24.00
N ILE A 461 -24.58 1.26 -24.25
CA ILE A 461 -24.03 0.37 -23.21
C ILE A 461 -22.75 0.92 -22.57
N VAL A 462 -21.85 1.53 -23.34
CA VAL A 462 -20.56 1.99 -22.80
C VAL A 462 -20.65 3.37 -22.15
N LEU A 463 -21.51 4.26 -22.67
CA LEU A 463 -21.66 5.62 -22.15
C LEU A 463 -22.57 5.71 -20.93
N GLU A 464 -23.46 4.74 -20.70
CA GLU A 464 -24.23 4.63 -19.46
C GLU A 464 -23.31 4.70 -18.21
N LYS A 465 -22.08 4.18 -18.32
CA LYS A 465 -21.08 4.15 -17.25
C LYS A 465 -20.28 5.44 -17.08
N VAL A 466 -20.36 6.37 -18.04
CA VAL A 466 -19.65 7.66 -17.99
C VAL A 466 -20.44 8.70 -17.18
N GLY A 467 -21.74 8.47 -16.93
CA GLY A 467 -22.50 9.21 -15.93
C GLY A 467 -22.84 10.67 -16.29
N ARG A 468 -22.77 11.04 -17.57
CA ARG A 468 -23.10 12.40 -18.07
C ARG A 468 -24.58 12.54 -18.38
N LEU A 469 -25.39 12.62 -17.31
CA LEU A 469 -26.84 12.79 -17.37
C LEU A 469 -27.27 14.20 -17.86
N ASP A 470 -26.31 15.11 -17.98
CA ASP A 470 -26.48 16.49 -18.42
C ASP A 470 -26.47 16.67 -19.96
N LEU A 471 -26.06 15.65 -20.70
CA LEU A 471 -25.95 15.71 -22.16
C LEU A 471 -27.24 15.26 -22.86
N GLU A 472 -27.56 15.90 -23.97
CA GLU A 472 -28.67 15.46 -24.83
C GLU A 472 -28.26 14.26 -25.68
N ASP A 473 -29.21 13.39 -26.07
CA ASP A 473 -28.94 12.18 -26.88
C ASP A 473 -28.13 12.46 -28.16
N ARG A 474 -28.33 13.65 -28.76
CA ARG A 474 -27.59 14.09 -29.96
C ARG A 474 -26.10 14.33 -29.72
N GLU A 475 -25.67 14.52 -28.48
CA GLU A 475 -24.27 14.78 -28.09
C GLU A 475 -23.52 13.48 -27.77
N LEU A 476 -24.23 12.39 -27.47
CA LEU A 476 -23.65 11.09 -27.12
C LEU A 476 -22.68 10.53 -28.18
N PRO A 477 -22.93 10.64 -29.50
CA PRO A 477 -21.96 10.19 -30.49
C PRO A 477 -20.62 10.95 -30.39
N GLY A 478 -20.65 12.26 -30.15
CA GLY A 478 -19.46 13.08 -29.97
C GLY A 478 -18.67 12.72 -28.70
N LEU A 479 -19.38 12.48 -27.60
CA LEU A 479 -18.76 11.99 -26.36
C LEU A 479 -18.12 10.62 -26.57
N LEU A 480 -18.79 9.70 -27.27
CA LEU A 480 -18.21 8.38 -27.56
C LEU A 480 -16.90 8.52 -28.33
N ASP A 481 -16.89 9.32 -29.40
CA ASP A 481 -15.69 9.50 -30.23
C ASP A 481 -14.54 10.12 -29.43
N PHE A 482 -14.83 11.11 -28.58
CA PHE A 482 -13.85 11.68 -27.67
C PHE A 482 -13.29 10.62 -26.70
N MET A 483 -14.15 9.85 -26.03
CA MET A 483 -13.73 8.83 -25.06
C MET A 483 -12.92 7.70 -25.71
N LEU A 484 -13.26 7.30 -26.94
CA LEU A 484 -12.51 6.31 -27.70
C LEU A 484 -11.13 6.84 -28.12
N ALA A 485 -11.07 8.09 -28.59
CA ALA A 485 -9.82 8.74 -28.95
C ALA A 485 -8.88 8.89 -27.74
N GLU A 486 -9.40 9.36 -26.61
CA GLU A 486 -8.67 9.47 -25.34
C GLU A 486 -8.20 8.10 -24.84
N GLY A 487 -9.09 7.11 -24.84
CA GLY A 487 -8.75 5.75 -24.46
C GLY A 487 -7.60 5.17 -25.31
N ALA A 488 -7.57 5.49 -26.60
CA ALA A 488 -6.54 5.06 -27.53
C ALA A 488 -5.22 5.81 -27.30
N ARG A 489 -5.28 7.12 -27.09
CA ARG A 489 -4.11 7.94 -26.72
C ARG A 489 -3.44 7.42 -25.45
N PHE A 490 -4.22 7.15 -24.40
CA PHE A 490 -3.70 6.59 -23.16
C PHE A 490 -3.14 5.17 -23.33
N ALA A 491 -3.74 4.35 -24.21
CA ALA A 491 -3.21 3.04 -24.56
C ALA A 491 -1.82 3.13 -25.19
N ALA A 492 -1.66 4.06 -26.14
CA ALA A 492 -0.39 4.30 -26.81
C ALA A 492 0.67 4.82 -25.83
N GLN A 493 0.28 5.71 -24.91
CA GLN A 493 1.17 6.20 -23.85
C GLN A 493 1.66 5.06 -22.92
N ASP A 494 0.78 4.13 -22.55
CA ASP A 494 1.15 2.93 -21.75
C ASP A 494 2.13 2.03 -22.51
N GLU A 495 1.93 1.88 -23.81
CA GLU A 495 2.75 1.00 -24.66
C GLU A 495 4.14 1.58 -24.90
N ALA A 496 4.24 2.89 -25.16
CA ALA A 496 5.52 3.60 -25.21
C ALA A 496 6.30 3.42 -23.89
N SER A 497 5.63 3.66 -22.76
CA SER A 497 6.21 3.47 -21.41
C SER A 497 6.67 2.04 -21.13
N ARG A 498 6.09 1.03 -21.79
CA ARG A 498 6.50 -0.38 -21.69
C ARG A 498 7.63 -0.72 -22.65
N SER A 499 7.64 -0.14 -23.83
CA SER A 499 8.69 -0.30 -24.84
C SER A 499 10.03 0.20 -24.29
N ASP A 500 10.03 1.40 -23.69
CA ASP A 500 11.22 1.98 -23.06
C ASP A 500 11.78 1.09 -21.94
N ARG A 501 10.90 0.42 -21.18
CA ARG A 501 11.31 -0.56 -20.16
C ARG A 501 11.85 -1.88 -20.75
N ARG A 502 11.49 -2.22 -21.99
CA ARG A 502 11.90 -3.47 -22.65
C ARG A 502 13.22 -3.32 -23.38
N THR A 503 13.40 -2.25 -24.15
CA THR A 503 14.65 -1.93 -24.87
C THR A 503 15.82 -1.75 -23.90
N ALA A 504 15.55 -1.10 -22.77
CA ALA A 504 16.44 -0.99 -21.62
C ALA A 504 16.92 -2.34 -21.06
N GLY A 505 16.04 -3.35 -21.00
CA GLY A 505 16.36 -4.67 -20.42
C GLY A 505 17.17 -5.59 -21.34
N THR A 506 17.29 -5.25 -22.63
CA THR A 506 17.98 -6.05 -23.64
C THR A 506 19.36 -5.52 -24.02
N GLY A 507 19.71 -4.30 -23.63
CA GLY A 507 21.00 -3.66 -23.96
C GLY A 507 22.20 -4.08 -23.08
N GLY A 508 22.01 -5.00 -22.13
CA GLY A 508 23.07 -5.46 -21.20
C GLY A 508 23.74 -6.79 -21.58
N ALA A 509 23.51 -7.30 -22.79
CA ALA A 509 24.14 -8.51 -23.30
C ALA A 509 24.77 -8.24 -24.68
N GLN A 510 25.84 -7.45 -24.70
CA GLN A 510 26.86 -7.49 -25.73
C GLN A 510 28.24 -7.44 -25.08
#